data_AF-A0A819NYS1-F1
#
_entry.id   AF-A0A819NYS1-F1
#
_cell.length_a   1.000
_cell.length_b   1.000
_cell.length_c   1.000
_cell.angle_alpha   90.00
_cell.angle_beta   90.00
_cell.angle_gamma   90.00
#
_symmetry.space_group_name_H-M   'P 1'
#
loop_
_entity.id
_entity.type
_entity.pdbx_description
1 polymer ?
#
loop_
_entity_poly.entity_id
_entity_poly.type
_entity_poly.pdbx_seq_one_letter_code
_entity_poly.pdbx_strand_id
1 'polypeptide(L)'
;MASTYDTEEQRIIDRIKCIAFREARDAGATFINRQWVSEKVHRSVRFVTDWWGKSYDQCVADYSRAGPKLKLSPASQDIIRKASGQQRKSCSVVAKEIAQKQREYVTRRTINNYRHREGLKPFHVIPKPLKSETHISNRLWLCDWLKDWTEEDFLHLAPSDEFYVWVVRRPNYQNDRIWAKSVDDIEEDERYREMVKNQPCIEIFEIFTAKRLHWVVKDKGESWTGQYFRDIILTERVFPFLKNEENVIDPDEVIFINDKAPCMRAY
;
A
#
# COMPACT_ATOMS: atom_id res chain seq x y z
N MET A 1 -8.90 -9.91 50.57
CA MET A 1 -8.45 -11.19 49.97
C MET A 1 -8.07 -10.91 48.51
N ALA A 2 -6.77 -10.72 48.25
CA ALA A 2 -6.27 -10.47 46.89
C ALA A 2 -6.24 -11.79 46.12
N SER A 3 -6.98 -11.82 45.01
CA SER A 3 -7.31 -13.00 44.21
C SER A 3 -6.07 -13.72 43.66
N THR A 4 -5.97 -15.00 43.99
CA THR A 4 -5.01 -16.02 43.55
C THR A 4 -5.18 -16.47 42.08
N TYR A 5 -6.03 -15.81 41.27
CA TYR A 5 -6.43 -16.27 39.92
C TYR A 5 -5.57 -15.76 38.75
N ASP A 6 -4.57 -14.91 38.98
CA ASP A 6 -3.75 -14.34 37.88
C ASP A 6 -2.29 -14.82 37.88
N THR A 7 -2.09 -16.13 38.07
CA THR A 7 -0.78 -16.76 37.91
C THR A 7 -0.46 -17.00 36.42
N GLU A 8 0.83 -17.09 36.07
CA GLU A 8 1.23 -17.41 34.69
C GLU A 8 0.77 -18.82 34.29
N GLU A 9 0.75 -19.77 35.22
CA GLU A 9 0.17 -21.11 35.00
C GLU A 9 -1.30 -21.03 34.60
N GLN A 10 -2.11 -20.22 35.31
CA GLN A 10 -3.51 -20.02 34.96
C GLN A 10 -3.65 -19.34 33.60
N ARG A 11 -2.78 -18.36 33.28
CA ARG A 11 -2.77 -17.70 31.96
C ARG A 11 -2.46 -18.69 30.84
N ILE A 12 -1.52 -19.61 31.03
CA ILE A 12 -1.21 -20.65 30.05
C ILE A 12 -2.42 -21.56 29.83
N ILE A 13 -3.08 -22.00 30.89
CA ILE A 13 -4.32 -22.80 30.82
C ILE A 13 -5.40 -22.03 30.04
N ASP A 14 -5.58 -20.74 30.31
CA ASP A 14 -6.58 -19.91 29.64
C ASP A 14 -6.26 -19.70 28.15
N ARG A 15 -4.97 -19.56 27.78
CA ARG A 15 -4.52 -19.50 26.37
C ARG A 15 -4.83 -20.80 25.62
N ILE A 16 -4.54 -21.94 26.24
CA ILE A 16 -4.82 -23.27 25.66
C ILE A 16 -6.33 -23.45 25.47
N LYS A 17 -7.14 -23.06 26.46
CA LYS A 17 -8.61 -23.08 26.35
C LYS A 17 -9.11 -22.22 25.18
N CYS A 18 -8.54 -21.04 24.95
CA CYS A 18 -8.92 -20.19 23.82
C CYS A 18 -8.71 -20.90 22.46
N ILE A 19 -7.59 -21.61 22.30
CA ILE A 19 -7.30 -22.37 21.08
C ILE A 19 -8.24 -23.56 20.95
N ALA A 20 -8.46 -24.32 22.02
CA ALA A 20 -9.34 -25.49 22.01
C ALA A 20 -10.79 -25.10 21.66
N PHE A 21 -11.29 -23.99 22.21
CA PHE A 21 -12.63 -23.50 21.87
C PHE A 21 -12.74 -23.00 20.43
N ARG A 22 -11.68 -22.40 19.87
CA ARG A 22 -11.64 -22.10 18.43
C ARG A 22 -11.72 -23.38 17.61
N GLU A 23 -10.94 -24.40 17.94
CA GLU A 23 -10.95 -25.66 17.19
C GLU A 23 -12.32 -26.34 17.25
N ALA A 24 -12.99 -26.30 18.41
CA ALA A 24 -14.37 -26.76 18.53
C ALA A 24 -15.35 -25.95 17.67
N ARG A 25 -15.20 -24.63 17.60
CA ARG A 25 -15.98 -23.77 16.70
C ARG A 25 -15.77 -24.17 15.24
N ASP A 26 -14.51 -24.32 14.84
CA ASP A 26 -14.12 -24.65 13.47
C ASP A 26 -14.59 -26.07 13.10
N ALA A 27 -14.74 -26.96 14.09
CA ALA A 27 -15.35 -28.28 13.96
C ALA A 27 -16.91 -28.28 13.98
N GLY A 28 -17.55 -27.12 14.04
CA GLY A 28 -19.00 -26.98 13.86
C GLY A 28 -19.78 -26.44 15.07
N ALA A 29 -19.13 -26.17 16.20
CA ALA A 29 -19.79 -25.52 17.35
C ALA A 29 -19.93 -24.00 17.14
N THR A 30 -20.80 -23.60 16.22
CA THR A 30 -20.94 -22.21 15.72
C THR A 30 -21.36 -21.19 16.78
N PHE A 31 -21.94 -21.62 17.90
CA PHE A 31 -22.29 -20.75 19.02
C PHE A 31 -21.05 -20.19 19.76
N ILE A 32 -19.89 -20.85 19.61
CA ILE A 32 -18.65 -20.42 20.24
C ILE A 32 -18.11 -19.19 19.51
N ASN A 33 -18.27 -18.03 20.13
CA ASN A 33 -17.67 -16.78 19.67
C ASN A 33 -16.68 -16.23 20.71
N ARG A 34 -15.93 -15.19 20.35
CA ARG A 34 -14.88 -14.62 21.22
C ARG A 34 -15.43 -14.06 22.53
N GLN A 35 -16.66 -13.51 22.50
CA GLN A 35 -17.35 -12.99 23.68
C GLN A 35 -17.64 -14.13 24.66
N TRP A 36 -18.25 -15.21 24.16
CA TRP A 36 -18.54 -16.40 24.93
C TRP A 36 -17.29 -17.02 25.56
N VAL A 37 -16.20 -17.14 24.79
CA VAL A 37 -14.94 -17.66 25.32
C VAL A 37 -14.38 -16.75 26.41
N SER A 38 -14.45 -15.43 26.25
CA SER A 38 -13.96 -14.46 27.23
C SER A 38 -14.64 -14.60 28.59
N GLU A 39 -15.94 -14.87 28.59
CA GLU A 39 -16.74 -15.14 29.79
C GLU A 39 -16.36 -16.48 30.44
N LYS A 40 -16.08 -17.51 29.64
CA LYS A 40 -15.67 -18.84 30.14
C LYS A 40 -14.27 -18.90 30.72
N VAL A 41 -13.32 -18.15 30.17
CA VAL A 41 -11.95 -18.09 30.70
C VAL A 41 -11.75 -16.95 31.70
N HIS A 42 -12.78 -16.14 31.96
CA HIS A 42 -12.72 -14.95 32.82
C HIS A 42 -11.58 -13.99 32.43
N ARG A 43 -11.41 -13.77 31.12
CA ARG A 43 -10.42 -12.82 30.55
C ARG A 43 -11.11 -11.83 29.63
N SER A 44 -10.42 -10.75 29.29
CA SER A 44 -10.95 -9.78 28.33
C SER A 44 -11.11 -10.38 26.93
N VAL A 45 -12.07 -9.87 26.16
CA VAL A 45 -12.23 -10.24 24.73
C VAL A 45 -10.95 -9.98 23.94
N ARG A 46 -10.17 -8.95 24.33
CA ARG A 46 -8.87 -8.65 23.75
C ARG A 46 -7.87 -9.79 23.96
N PHE A 47 -7.78 -10.32 25.19
CA PHE A 47 -6.95 -11.49 25.47
C PHE A 47 -7.32 -12.66 24.56
N VAL A 48 -8.62 -12.99 24.48
CA VAL A 48 -9.11 -14.07 23.61
C VAL A 48 -8.75 -13.81 22.14
N THR A 49 -8.86 -12.56 21.69
CA THR A 49 -8.52 -12.17 20.31
C THR A 49 -7.03 -12.33 20.02
N ASP A 50 -6.15 -11.94 20.94
CA ASP A 50 -4.70 -12.04 20.80
C ASP A 50 -4.23 -13.51 20.68
N TRP A 51 -4.95 -14.44 21.33
CA TRP A 51 -4.66 -15.87 21.35
C TRP A 51 -5.48 -16.70 20.37
N TRP A 52 -6.54 -16.13 19.78
CA TRP A 52 -7.45 -16.82 18.86
C TRP A 52 -6.70 -17.46 17.68
N GLY A 53 -5.71 -16.78 17.10
CA GLY A 53 -4.98 -17.29 15.93
C GLY A 53 -3.69 -18.05 16.25
N LYS A 54 -3.44 -18.42 17.51
CA LYS A 54 -2.16 -18.99 17.95
C LYS A 54 -2.17 -20.51 17.87
N SER A 55 -0.98 -21.11 17.93
CA SER A 55 -0.77 -22.56 18.08
C SER A 55 -0.50 -22.93 19.54
N TYR A 56 -0.62 -24.22 19.87
CA TYR A 56 -0.33 -24.74 21.20
C TYR A 56 1.08 -24.34 21.68
N ASP A 57 2.10 -24.53 20.85
CA ASP A 57 3.49 -24.15 21.15
C ASP A 57 3.65 -22.68 21.55
N GLN A 58 2.84 -21.80 20.97
CA GLN A 58 2.87 -20.37 21.30
C GLN A 58 2.24 -20.07 22.67
N CYS A 59 1.31 -20.90 23.14
CA CYS A 59 0.66 -20.73 24.44
C CYS A 59 1.57 -21.09 25.61
N VAL A 60 2.37 -22.14 25.43
CA VAL A 60 3.32 -22.66 26.41
C VAL A 60 4.70 -22.01 26.32
N ALA A 61 4.92 -21.17 25.31
CA ALA A 61 6.17 -20.42 25.19
C ALA A 61 6.31 -19.43 26.36
N ASP A 62 7.26 -19.72 27.24
CA ASP A 62 7.61 -18.86 28.37
C ASP A 62 8.44 -17.67 27.88
N TYR A 63 7.80 -16.50 27.77
CA TYR A 63 8.44 -15.23 27.50
C TYR A 63 8.69 -14.41 28.77
N SER A 64 8.50 -14.96 29.98
CA SER A 64 8.66 -14.23 31.25
C SER A 64 10.09 -13.75 31.50
N ARG A 65 11.09 -14.44 30.94
CA ARG A 65 12.51 -14.02 30.92
C ARG A 65 12.90 -13.24 29.68
N ALA A 66 11.94 -12.95 28.81
CA ALA A 66 12.17 -12.34 27.51
C ALA A 66 12.24 -10.80 27.61
N GLY A 67 13.13 -10.32 28.47
CA GLY A 67 13.67 -8.98 28.27
C GLY A 67 14.25 -8.89 26.85
N PRO A 68 14.12 -7.75 26.15
CA PRO A 68 14.71 -7.59 24.83
C PRO A 68 16.18 -8.01 24.85
N LYS A 69 16.55 -9.03 24.07
CA LYS A 69 17.98 -9.31 23.88
C LYS A 69 18.60 -8.10 23.20
N LEU A 70 19.48 -7.40 23.92
CA LEU A 70 20.19 -6.22 23.41
C LEU A 70 21.27 -6.62 22.40
N LYS A 71 21.77 -7.86 22.47
CA LYS A 71 22.71 -8.46 21.51
C LYS A 71 22.01 -9.59 20.74
N LEU A 72 22.09 -9.52 19.41
CA LEU A 72 21.55 -10.55 18.51
C LEU A 72 22.48 -11.76 18.48
N SER A 73 21.92 -12.97 18.62
CA SER A 73 22.66 -14.21 18.38
C SER A 73 23.10 -14.33 16.91
N PRO A 74 24.15 -15.10 16.58
CA PRO A 74 24.56 -15.33 15.20
C PRO A 74 23.43 -15.88 14.32
N ALA A 75 22.59 -16.76 14.87
CA ALA A 75 21.43 -17.30 14.16
C ALA A 75 20.36 -16.23 13.88
N SER A 76 20.09 -15.34 14.83
CA SER A 76 19.19 -14.20 14.61
C SER A 76 19.76 -13.19 13.59
N GLN A 77 21.08 -12.98 13.58
CA GLN A 77 21.74 -12.15 12.58
C GLN A 77 21.62 -12.74 11.17
N ASP A 78 21.81 -14.06 11.02
CA ASP A 78 21.63 -14.76 9.74
C ASP A 78 20.21 -14.63 9.20
N ILE A 79 19.19 -14.76 10.07
CA ILE A 79 17.79 -14.51 9.69
C ILE A 79 17.60 -13.07 9.19
N ILE A 80 18.18 -12.06 9.87
CA ILE A 80 18.07 -10.66 9.44
C ILE A 80 18.77 -10.43 8.10
N ARG A 81 19.95 -11.03 7.88
CA ARG A 81 20.70 -10.93 6.63
C ARG A 81 19.95 -11.56 5.47
N LYS A 82 19.48 -12.80 5.62
CA LYS A 82 18.65 -13.50 4.61
C LYS A 82 17.36 -12.75 4.31
N ALA A 83 16.76 -12.11 5.30
CA ALA A 83 15.55 -11.31 5.14
C ALA A 83 15.82 -9.91 4.58
N SER A 84 17.08 -9.46 4.49
CA SER A 84 17.46 -8.22 3.82
C SER A 84 17.61 -8.51 2.31
N GLY A 85 17.28 -7.54 1.45
CA GLY A 85 17.06 -7.74 0.01
C GLY A 85 15.66 -8.27 -0.32
N GLN A 86 14.97 -8.92 0.63
CA GLN A 86 13.62 -9.43 0.42
C GLN A 86 12.53 -8.40 0.77
N GLN A 87 11.48 -8.38 -0.04
CA GLN A 87 10.28 -7.59 0.22
C GLN A 87 9.40 -8.24 1.30
N ARG A 88 8.47 -7.47 1.91
CA ARG A 88 7.58 -7.90 3.02
C ARG A 88 8.30 -8.36 4.29
N LYS A 89 9.64 -8.25 4.36
CA LYS A 89 10.46 -8.54 5.54
C LYS A 89 10.71 -7.28 6.38
N SER A 90 9.61 -6.66 6.82
CA SER A 90 9.68 -5.53 7.76
C SER A 90 10.36 -5.96 9.07
N CYS A 91 10.96 -5.02 9.79
CA CYS A 91 11.62 -5.33 11.08
C CYS A 91 10.67 -6.02 12.08
N SER A 92 9.36 -5.72 12.02
CA SER A 92 8.36 -6.39 12.86
C SER A 92 8.07 -7.83 12.41
N VAL A 93 8.08 -8.10 11.10
CA VAL A 93 7.92 -9.46 10.55
C VAL A 93 9.15 -10.31 10.91
N VAL A 94 10.35 -9.76 10.73
CA VAL A 94 11.61 -10.44 11.08
C VAL A 94 11.69 -10.70 12.59
N ALA A 95 11.22 -9.79 13.44
CA ALA A 95 11.14 -10.03 14.88
C ALA A 95 10.26 -11.25 15.22
N LYS A 96 9.10 -11.39 14.56
CA LYS A 96 8.23 -12.56 14.74
C LYS A 96 8.90 -13.84 14.23
N GLU A 97 9.60 -13.77 13.10
CA GLU A 97 10.33 -14.92 12.54
C GLU A 97 11.45 -15.39 13.48
N ILE A 98 12.21 -14.47 14.07
CA ILE A 98 13.21 -14.78 15.09
C ILE A 98 12.56 -15.41 16.33
N ALA A 99 11.47 -14.82 16.83
CA ALA A 99 10.75 -15.35 17.99
C ALA A 99 10.21 -16.77 17.73
N GLN A 100 9.81 -17.08 16.51
CA GLN A 100 9.33 -18.42 16.14
C GLN A 100 10.47 -19.41 15.94
N LYS A 101 11.52 -19.05 15.19
CA LYS A 101 12.59 -19.99 14.81
C LYS A 101 13.65 -20.16 15.88
N GLN A 102 14.02 -19.09 16.58
CA GLN A 102 15.11 -19.07 17.55
C GLN A 102 14.61 -19.03 19.00
N ARG A 103 13.29 -18.91 19.21
CA ARG A 103 12.69 -18.68 20.54
C ARG A 103 13.31 -17.47 21.25
N GLU A 104 13.77 -16.47 20.50
CA GLU A 104 14.37 -15.25 21.01
C GLU A 104 13.43 -14.06 20.87
N TYR A 105 13.26 -13.29 21.94
CA TYR A 105 12.53 -12.03 21.86
C TYR A 105 13.46 -10.88 21.47
N VAL A 106 13.28 -10.41 20.23
CA VAL A 106 14.05 -9.31 19.64
C VAL A 106 13.07 -8.21 19.23
N THR A 107 13.37 -6.97 19.59
CA THR A 107 12.49 -5.85 19.23
C THR A 107 12.72 -5.42 17.78
N ARG A 108 11.67 -4.83 17.18
CA ARG A 108 11.76 -4.14 15.89
C ARG A 108 12.92 -3.14 15.87
N ARG A 109 13.15 -2.41 16.98
CA ARG A 109 14.21 -1.41 17.11
C ARG A 109 15.60 -2.04 17.07
N THR A 110 15.80 -3.18 17.75
CA THR A 110 17.07 -3.92 17.71
C THR A 110 17.42 -4.34 16.28
N ILE A 111 16.45 -4.86 15.53
CA ILE A 111 16.64 -5.27 14.13
C ILE A 111 16.93 -4.04 13.25
N ASN A 112 16.20 -2.94 13.46
CA ASN A 112 16.42 -1.69 12.74
C ASN A 112 17.84 -1.16 12.94
N ASN A 113 18.30 -1.11 14.19
CA ASN A 113 19.64 -0.68 14.54
C ASN A 113 20.71 -1.58 13.93
N TYR A 114 20.49 -2.90 13.94
CA TYR A 114 21.40 -3.85 13.31
C TYR A 114 21.50 -3.63 11.81
N ARG A 115 20.37 -3.50 11.11
CA ARG A 115 20.34 -3.22 9.67
C ARG A 115 21.10 -1.93 9.32
N HIS A 116 20.91 -0.86 10.09
CA HIS A 116 21.69 0.37 9.88
C HIS A 116 23.18 0.21 10.15
N ARG A 117 23.58 -0.56 11.17
CA ARG A 117 25.00 -0.85 11.43
C ARG A 117 25.66 -1.65 10.32
N GLU A 118 24.91 -2.55 9.67
CA GLU A 118 25.37 -3.28 8.47
C GLU A 118 25.35 -2.42 7.19
N GLY A 119 25.01 -1.13 7.29
CA GLY A 119 24.95 -0.19 6.17
C GLY A 119 23.67 -0.25 5.33
N LEU A 120 22.65 -0.98 5.76
CA LEU A 120 21.40 -1.13 5.02
C LEU A 120 20.49 0.09 5.18
N LYS A 121 19.79 0.44 4.09
CA LYS A 121 18.78 1.50 4.04
C LYS A 121 17.44 0.92 3.61
N PRO A 122 16.32 1.47 4.11
CA PRO A 122 15.00 1.08 3.63
C PRO A 122 14.72 1.75 2.30
N PHE A 123 14.42 0.95 1.27
CA PHE A 123 14.01 1.43 -0.05
C PHE A 123 12.54 1.11 -0.29
N HIS A 124 11.87 2.02 -0.98
CA HIS A 124 10.58 1.77 -1.60
C HIS A 124 10.83 1.37 -3.05
N VAL A 125 10.39 0.18 -3.45
CA VAL A 125 10.42 -0.21 -4.85
C VAL A 125 9.33 0.57 -5.57
N ILE A 126 9.74 1.48 -6.44
CA ILE A 126 8.85 2.18 -7.37
C ILE A 126 8.99 1.45 -8.70
N PRO A 127 7.94 0.80 -9.21
CA PRO A 127 7.98 0.23 -10.55
C PRO A 127 8.26 1.37 -11.53
N LYS A 128 9.36 1.26 -12.27
CA LYS A 128 9.66 2.19 -13.36
C LYS A 128 9.19 1.51 -14.64
N PRO A 129 8.28 2.14 -15.42
CA PRO A 129 7.94 1.59 -16.73
C PRO A 129 9.19 1.58 -17.59
N LEU A 130 9.47 0.44 -18.23
CA LEU A 130 10.51 0.34 -19.24
C LEU A 130 10.16 1.29 -20.38
N LYS A 131 11.05 2.25 -20.65
CA LYS A 131 10.84 3.23 -21.73
C LYS A 131 11.44 2.65 -23.00
N SER A 132 10.63 2.53 -24.04
CA SER A 132 11.13 2.30 -25.39
C SER A 132 11.95 3.51 -25.86
N GLU A 133 12.79 3.30 -26.87
CA GLU A 133 13.52 4.38 -27.53
C GLU A 133 12.60 5.50 -28.01
N THR A 134 11.43 5.15 -28.57
CA THR A 134 10.40 6.11 -28.97
C THR A 134 9.89 6.96 -27.80
N HIS A 135 9.69 6.37 -26.61
CA HIS A 135 9.30 7.13 -25.43
C HIS A 135 10.40 8.09 -24.97
N ILE A 136 11.67 7.71 -25.10
CA ILE A 136 12.80 8.57 -24.76
C ILE A 136 12.86 9.75 -25.74
N SER A 137 12.84 9.48 -27.04
CA SER A 137 12.92 10.53 -28.06
C SER A 137 11.76 11.52 -27.99
N ASN A 138 10.52 11.05 -27.80
CA ASN A 138 9.37 11.94 -27.63
C ASN A 138 9.49 12.86 -26.40
N ARG A 139 10.04 12.36 -25.31
CA ARG A 139 10.27 13.17 -24.10
C ARG A 139 11.34 14.22 -24.31
N LEU A 140 12.45 13.85 -24.96
CA LEU A 140 13.52 14.80 -25.28
C LEU A 140 13.02 15.89 -26.22
N TRP A 141 12.25 15.53 -27.25
CA TRP A 141 11.60 16.48 -28.15
C TRP A 141 10.68 17.45 -27.39
N LEU A 142 9.82 16.93 -26.50
CA LEU A 142 8.93 17.77 -25.71
C LEU A 142 9.72 18.74 -24.81
N CYS A 143 10.78 18.27 -24.15
CA CYS A 143 11.64 19.13 -23.35
C CYS A 143 12.33 20.22 -24.18
N ASP A 144 12.81 19.87 -25.39
CA ASP A 144 13.44 20.84 -26.29
C ASP A 144 12.42 21.86 -26.82
N TRP A 145 11.19 21.44 -27.09
CA TRP A 145 10.10 22.33 -27.51
C TRP A 145 9.68 23.30 -26.39
N LEU A 146 9.68 22.86 -25.14
CA LEU A 146 9.34 23.67 -23.96
C LEU A 146 10.50 24.50 -23.42
N LYS A 147 11.72 24.36 -23.94
CA LYS A 147 12.94 24.92 -23.30
C LYS A 147 12.94 26.46 -23.22
N ASP A 148 12.30 27.09 -24.19
CA ASP A 148 12.26 28.55 -24.35
C ASP A 148 10.96 29.15 -23.76
N TRP A 149 10.11 28.32 -23.13
CA TRP A 149 8.88 28.77 -22.50
C TRP A 149 9.17 29.51 -21.20
N THR A 150 8.46 30.62 -21.02
CA THR A 150 8.45 31.45 -19.81
C THR A 150 7.37 30.98 -18.83
N GLU A 151 7.42 31.48 -17.59
CA GLU A 151 6.36 31.23 -16.61
C GLU A 151 4.97 31.62 -17.13
N GLU A 152 4.89 32.72 -17.88
CA GLU A 152 3.63 33.19 -18.47
C GLU A 152 3.05 32.16 -19.45
N ASP A 153 3.88 31.61 -20.35
CA ASP A 153 3.44 30.58 -21.31
C ASP A 153 2.83 29.36 -20.61
N PHE A 154 3.36 28.97 -19.45
CA PHE A 154 2.81 27.87 -18.66
C PHE A 154 1.44 28.19 -18.03
N LEU A 155 1.10 29.46 -17.79
CA LEU A 155 -0.19 29.86 -17.24
C LEU A 155 -1.36 29.67 -18.23
N HIS A 156 -1.05 29.65 -19.53
CA HIS A 156 -2.04 29.41 -20.60
C HIS A 156 -2.30 27.91 -20.84
N LEU A 157 -1.59 27.02 -20.14
CA LEU A 157 -1.84 25.59 -20.26
C LEU A 157 -3.16 25.19 -19.62
N ALA A 158 -3.86 24.28 -20.29
CA ALA A 158 -4.99 23.55 -19.76
C ALA A 158 -4.73 22.03 -19.82
N PRO A 159 -3.92 21.47 -18.91
CA PRO A 159 -3.65 20.04 -18.87
C PRO A 159 -4.90 19.27 -18.47
N SER A 160 -5.03 18.07 -19.03
CA SER A 160 -6.10 17.14 -18.72
C SER A 160 -5.61 15.70 -18.66
N ASP A 161 -6.35 14.86 -17.94
CA ASP A 161 -6.09 13.43 -17.81
C ASP A 161 -7.37 12.68 -17.38
N GLU A 162 -7.37 11.35 -17.51
CA GLU A 162 -8.38 10.49 -16.90
C GLU A 162 -7.89 9.87 -15.59
N PHE A 163 -8.75 9.94 -14.57
CA PHE A 163 -8.50 9.38 -13.25
C PHE A 163 -9.55 8.35 -12.84
N TYR A 164 -9.07 7.28 -12.20
CA TYR A 164 -9.90 6.17 -11.72
C TYR A 164 -9.91 6.11 -10.19
N VAL A 165 -11.07 6.36 -9.59
CA VAL A 165 -11.31 6.22 -8.15
C VAL A 165 -11.85 4.83 -7.86
N TRP A 166 -10.99 3.95 -7.36
CA TRP A 166 -11.36 2.57 -7.03
C TRP A 166 -12.11 2.49 -5.68
N VAL A 167 -13.23 1.78 -5.66
CA VAL A 167 -14.06 1.63 -4.43
C VAL A 167 -13.33 0.83 -3.35
N VAL A 168 -12.40 -0.06 -3.74
CA VAL A 168 -11.56 -0.83 -2.81
C VAL A 168 -10.17 -0.20 -2.75
N ARG A 169 -9.78 0.23 -1.55
CA ARG A 169 -8.49 0.91 -1.30
C ARG A 169 -7.31 0.02 -1.70
N ARG A 170 -6.36 0.59 -2.46
CA ARG A 170 -5.07 -0.08 -2.74
C ARG A 170 -4.38 -0.48 -1.42
N PRO A 171 -3.71 -1.65 -1.34
CA PRO A 171 -3.08 -2.10 -0.10
C PRO A 171 -1.99 -1.13 0.39
N ASN A 172 -1.75 -1.11 1.71
CA ASN A 172 -0.74 -0.26 2.34
C ASN A 172 0.69 -0.55 1.79
N TYR A 173 1.26 0.43 1.09
CA TYR A 173 2.61 0.40 0.49
C TYR A 173 3.76 0.24 1.50
N GLN A 174 3.50 0.37 2.81
CA GLN A 174 4.49 0.05 3.85
C GLN A 174 4.94 -1.42 3.81
N ASN A 175 4.14 -2.31 3.23
CA ASN A 175 4.47 -3.73 3.06
C ASN A 175 5.48 -4.01 1.93
N ASP A 176 5.79 -3.00 1.11
CA ASP A 176 6.66 -3.13 -0.07
C ASP A 176 8.08 -2.58 0.18
N ARG A 177 8.44 -2.28 1.43
CA ARG A 177 9.82 -1.86 1.79
C ARG A 177 10.80 -3.02 1.75
N ILE A 178 11.93 -2.80 1.07
CA ILE A 178 13.11 -3.68 1.05
C ILE A 178 14.24 -3.01 1.82
N TRP A 179 15.06 -3.79 2.49
CA TRP A 179 16.29 -3.30 3.13
C TRP A 179 17.49 -3.78 2.33
N ALA A 180 18.22 -2.86 1.70
CA ALA A 180 19.38 -3.17 0.85
C ALA A 180 20.52 -2.18 1.12
N LYS A 181 21.72 -2.42 0.59
CA LYS A 181 22.85 -1.48 0.71
C LYS A 181 22.72 -0.35 -0.33
N SER A 182 22.34 -0.70 -1.55
CA SER A 182 22.01 0.22 -2.64
C SER A 182 20.68 -0.14 -3.31
N VAL A 183 20.21 0.71 -4.21
CA VAL A 183 19.04 0.43 -5.06
C VAL A 183 19.36 -0.67 -6.08
N ASP A 184 20.60 -0.73 -6.54
CA ASP A 184 21.05 -1.69 -7.57
C ASP A 184 21.11 -3.14 -7.04
N ASP A 185 21.13 -3.31 -5.71
CA ASP A 185 21.10 -4.62 -5.04
C ASP A 185 19.68 -5.20 -4.89
N ILE A 186 18.66 -4.52 -5.42
CA ILE A 186 17.27 -4.95 -5.35
C ILE A 186 16.94 -5.73 -6.62
N GLU A 187 16.67 -7.03 -6.50
CA GLU A 187 16.17 -7.84 -7.63
C GLU A 187 14.92 -7.18 -8.23
N GLU A 188 14.97 -6.93 -9.55
CA GLU A 188 13.90 -6.24 -10.30
C GLU A 188 12.67 -7.12 -10.54
N ASP A 189 12.70 -8.39 -10.11
CA ASP A 189 11.67 -9.36 -10.46
C ASP A 189 10.27 -8.91 -10.01
N GLU A 190 9.47 -8.73 -11.05
CA GLU A 190 8.21 -8.01 -11.07
C GLU A 190 7.16 -8.70 -10.19
N ARG A 191 6.62 -7.92 -9.25
CA ARG A 191 5.41 -8.29 -8.53
C ARG A 191 4.17 -8.06 -9.37
N TYR A 192 3.72 -9.09 -10.08
CA TYR A 192 2.32 -9.16 -10.46
C TYR A 192 1.49 -9.44 -9.19
N ARG A 193 0.73 -8.43 -8.72
CA ARG A 193 -0.43 -8.72 -7.88
C ARG A 193 -1.57 -9.08 -8.81
N GLU A 194 -2.30 -10.14 -8.51
CA GLU A 194 -3.65 -10.34 -9.05
C GLU A 194 -4.52 -9.17 -8.56
N MET A 195 -4.55 -8.10 -9.35
CA MET A 195 -5.62 -7.14 -9.25
C MET A 195 -6.87 -7.83 -9.77
N VAL A 196 -7.96 -7.76 -9.02
CA VAL A 196 -9.26 -8.21 -9.53
C VAL A 196 -9.51 -7.43 -10.82
N LYS A 197 -9.50 -8.13 -11.95
CA LYS A 197 -9.80 -7.55 -13.26
C LYS A 197 -11.22 -6.96 -13.15
N ASN A 198 -11.36 -5.67 -13.45
CA ASN A 198 -12.63 -4.92 -13.42
C ASN A 198 -13.20 -4.64 -12.02
N GLN A 199 -12.39 -4.10 -11.09
CA GLN A 199 -12.97 -3.55 -9.87
C GLN A 199 -13.93 -2.38 -10.19
N PRO A 200 -15.05 -2.25 -9.46
CA PRO A 200 -15.88 -1.06 -9.56
C PRO A 200 -15.05 0.20 -9.26
N CYS A 201 -15.11 1.16 -10.17
CA CYS A 201 -14.46 2.45 -10.02
C CYS A 201 -15.38 3.56 -10.54
N ILE A 202 -15.11 4.78 -10.06
CA ILE A 202 -15.63 6.01 -10.65
C ILE A 202 -14.54 6.51 -11.59
N GLU A 203 -14.91 6.75 -12.83
CA GLU A 203 -14.02 7.25 -13.87
C GLU A 203 -14.29 8.74 -14.04
N ILE A 204 -13.24 9.56 -13.97
CA ILE A 204 -13.34 11.02 -13.97
C ILE A 204 -12.37 11.53 -15.04
N PHE A 205 -12.86 12.39 -15.92
CA PHE A 205 -12.01 13.25 -16.73
C PHE A 205 -11.78 14.55 -15.98
N GLU A 206 -10.54 14.99 -15.89
CA GLU A 206 -10.15 16.21 -15.17
C GLU A 206 -9.40 17.14 -16.10
N ILE A 207 -9.66 18.44 -15.99
CA ILE A 207 -8.93 19.51 -16.68
C ILE A 207 -8.75 20.67 -15.72
N PHE A 208 -7.55 21.24 -15.67
CA PHE A 208 -7.30 22.42 -14.85
C PHE A 208 -6.50 23.46 -15.63
N THR A 209 -6.61 24.70 -15.20
CA THR A 209 -5.89 25.86 -15.73
C THR A 209 -5.20 26.56 -14.56
N ALA A 210 -4.47 27.65 -14.81
CA ALA A 210 -3.94 28.49 -13.75
C ALA A 210 -5.02 29.07 -12.81
N LYS A 211 -6.28 29.20 -13.27
CA LYS A 211 -7.37 29.81 -12.48
C LYS A 211 -8.32 28.79 -11.85
N ARG A 212 -8.67 27.71 -12.55
CA ARG A 212 -9.80 26.85 -12.18
C ARG A 212 -9.54 25.38 -12.50
N LEU A 213 -10.25 24.54 -11.76
CA LEU A 213 -10.35 23.11 -11.96
C LEU A 213 -11.76 22.77 -12.45
N HIS A 214 -11.86 21.87 -13.42
CA HIS A 214 -13.11 21.30 -13.91
C HIS A 214 -12.98 19.79 -14.09
N TRP A 215 -14.10 19.09 -13.97
CA TRP A 215 -14.12 17.64 -14.09
C TRP A 215 -15.47 17.14 -14.61
N VAL A 216 -15.43 15.97 -15.24
CA VAL A 216 -16.60 15.26 -15.74
C VAL A 216 -16.54 13.84 -15.20
N VAL A 217 -17.56 13.44 -14.44
CA VAL A 217 -17.73 12.05 -14.04
C VAL A 217 -18.33 11.31 -15.23
N LYS A 218 -17.73 10.18 -15.60
CA LYS A 218 -18.20 9.37 -16.71
C LYS A 218 -19.56 8.75 -16.39
N ASP A 219 -20.47 8.79 -17.36
CA ASP A 219 -21.79 8.22 -17.19
C ASP A 219 -21.76 6.70 -17.09
N LYS A 220 -22.71 6.16 -16.32
CA LYS A 220 -22.79 4.73 -16.05
C LYS A 220 -23.13 3.97 -17.34
N GLY A 221 -22.27 3.02 -17.70
CA GLY A 221 -22.46 2.18 -18.89
C GLY A 221 -21.75 2.71 -20.13
N GLU A 222 -21.23 3.94 -20.07
CA GLU A 222 -20.45 4.52 -21.15
C GLU A 222 -19.01 4.00 -21.15
N SER A 223 -18.40 4.06 -22.33
CA SER A 223 -16.98 3.76 -22.53
C SER A 223 -16.25 5.03 -22.97
N TRP A 224 -14.94 5.13 -22.70
CA TRP A 224 -14.10 6.21 -23.24
C TRP A 224 -13.89 5.97 -24.73
N THR A 225 -14.94 6.19 -25.51
CA THR A 225 -14.89 6.13 -26.96
C THR A 225 -14.47 7.49 -27.51
N GLY A 226 -13.96 7.53 -28.73
CA GLY A 226 -13.70 8.79 -29.42
C GLY A 226 -14.93 9.67 -29.52
N GLN A 227 -16.10 9.07 -29.78
CA GLN A 227 -17.37 9.78 -29.84
C GLN A 227 -17.72 10.44 -28.51
N TYR A 228 -17.67 9.67 -27.41
CA TYR A 228 -17.99 10.18 -26.08
C TYR A 228 -17.01 11.30 -25.68
N PHE A 229 -15.73 11.11 -25.98
CA PHE A 229 -14.71 12.14 -25.72
C PHE A 229 -14.99 13.41 -26.52
N ARG A 230 -15.31 13.32 -27.80
CA ARG A 230 -15.61 14.50 -28.62
C ARG A 230 -16.90 15.20 -28.21
N ASP A 231 -17.99 14.45 -28.11
CA ASP A 231 -19.32 15.05 -27.95
C ASP A 231 -19.53 15.51 -26.52
N ILE A 232 -19.28 14.63 -25.56
CA ILE A 232 -19.57 14.91 -24.15
C ILE A 232 -18.40 15.65 -23.50
N ILE A 233 -17.16 15.14 -23.62
CA ILE A 233 -16.03 15.76 -22.93
C ILE A 233 -15.62 17.08 -23.58
N LEU A 234 -15.30 17.09 -24.87
CA LEU A 234 -14.82 18.30 -25.53
C LEU A 234 -15.94 19.31 -25.78
N THR A 235 -16.98 18.90 -26.51
CA THR A 235 -18.00 19.83 -27.05
C THR A 235 -18.89 20.39 -25.95
N GLU A 236 -19.42 19.53 -25.07
CA GLU A 236 -20.37 19.97 -24.04
C GLU A 236 -19.71 20.53 -22.78
N ARG A 237 -18.47 20.12 -22.45
CA ARG A 237 -17.87 20.41 -21.14
C ARG A 237 -16.61 21.26 -21.24
N VAL A 238 -15.58 20.80 -21.95
CA VAL A 238 -14.27 21.44 -21.99
C VAL A 238 -14.28 22.74 -22.79
N PHE A 239 -14.84 22.78 -24.00
CA PHE A 239 -14.83 24.02 -24.79
C PHE A 239 -15.61 25.17 -24.13
N PRO A 240 -16.81 24.97 -23.56
CA PRO A 240 -17.47 26.02 -22.79
C PRO A 240 -16.66 26.47 -21.57
N PHE A 241 -15.98 25.53 -20.89
CA PHE A 241 -15.11 25.85 -19.76
C PHE A 241 -13.93 26.74 -20.17
N LEU A 242 -13.23 26.40 -21.26
CA LEU A 242 -12.05 27.12 -21.74
C LEU A 242 -12.38 28.47 -22.41
N LYS A 243 -13.59 28.63 -22.98
CA LYS A 243 -14.03 29.90 -23.57
C LYS A 243 -14.46 30.95 -22.56
N ASN A 244 -14.50 30.61 -21.27
CA ASN A 244 -14.91 31.52 -20.21
C ASN A 244 -13.68 32.20 -19.59
N GLU A 245 -13.59 33.52 -19.71
CA GLU A 245 -12.51 34.38 -19.18
C GLU A 245 -12.32 34.27 -17.65
N GLU A 246 -13.34 33.83 -16.90
CA GLU A 246 -13.20 33.57 -15.46
C GLU A 246 -12.40 32.29 -15.17
N ASN A 247 -12.30 31.38 -16.13
CA ASN A 247 -11.67 30.08 -15.99
C ASN A 247 -10.26 30.01 -16.55
N VAL A 248 -9.86 30.92 -17.44
CA VAL A 248 -8.57 30.91 -18.14
C VAL A 248 -7.96 32.32 -18.16
N ILE A 249 -6.65 32.46 -18.34
CA ILE A 249 -6.01 33.78 -18.43
C ILE A 249 -6.52 34.54 -19.65
N ASP A 250 -6.40 33.92 -20.83
CA ASP A 250 -6.92 34.40 -22.11
C ASP A 250 -7.52 33.20 -22.89
N PRO A 251 -8.82 33.22 -23.25
CA PRO A 251 -9.47 32.17 -24.03
C PRO A 251 -8.86 31.93 -25.41
N ASP A 252 -8.27 32.94 -26.04
CA ASP A 252 -7.72 32.85 -27.40
C ASP A 252 -6.29 32.27 -27.41
N GLU A 253 -5.62 32.26 -26.26
CA GLU A 253 -4.24 31.76 -26.11
C GLU A 253 -4.15 30.42 -25.36
N VAL A 254 -5.28 29.83 -24.98
CA VAL A 254 -5.31 28.56 -24.23
C VAL A 254 -4.69 27.41 -25.03
N ILE A 255 -3.79 26.68 -24.37
CA ILE A 255 -3.14 25.49 -24.91
C ILE A 255 -3.68 24.26 -24.18
N PHE A 256 -4.60 23.54 -24.84
CA PHE A 256 -5.13 22.29 -24.34
C PHE A 256 -4.10 21.17 -24.47
N ILE A 257 -3.77 20.52 -23.35
CA ILE A 257 -2.82 19.40 -23.30
C ILE A 257 -3.55 18.15 -22.82
N ASN A 258 -3.37 17.07 -23.56
CA ASN A 258 -3.84 15.76 -23.14
C ASN A 258 -2.89 14.66 -23.60
N ASP A 259 -3.11 13.45 -23.12
CA ASP A 259 -2.31 12.30 -23.46
C ASP A 259 -2.58 11.82 -24.91
N LYS A 260 -1.96 10.69 -25.25
CA LYS A 260 -1.96 10.14 -26.60
C LYS A 260 -2.88 8.92 -26.74
N ALA A 261 -3.87 8.77 -25.85
CA ALA A 261 -4.80 7.65 -25.83
C ALA A 261 -5.58 7.55 -27.14
N PRO A 262 -5.94 6.33 -27.59
CA PRO A 262 -6.66 6.15 -28.86
C PRO A 262 -7.97 6.93 -28.97
N CYS A 263 -8.74 7.03 -27.87
CA CYS A 263 -10.01 7.77 -27.83
C CYS A 263 -9.80 9.27 -28.10
N MET A 264 -8.69 9.85 -27.64
CA MET A 264 -8.39 11.27 -27.82
C MET A 264 -7.92 11.62 -29.23
N ARG A 265 -7.58 10.62 -30.05
CA ARG A 265 -7.15 10.81 -31.45
C ARG A 265 -8.17 10.36 -32.48
N ALA A 266 -9.30 9.82 -32.05
CA ALA A 266 -10.31 9.29 -32.93
C ALA A 266 -11.07 10.44 -33.60
N TYR A 267 -10.93 10.53 -34.93
CA TYR A 267 -11.66 11.45 -35.81
C TYR A 267 -13.08 10.95 -36.07
#